data_AF-A0A9E7A3L4-F1
#
_entry.id   AF-A0A9E7A3L4-F1
#
_cell.length_a   1.000
_cell.length_b   1.000
_cell.length_c   1.000
_cell.angle_alpha   90.00
_cell.angle_beta   90.00
_cell.angle_gamma   90.00
#
_symmetry.space_group_name_H-M   'P 1'
#
loop_
_entity.id
_entity.type
_entity.pdbx_description
1 polymer ?
#
loop_
_entity_poly.entity_id
_entity_poly.type
_entity_poly.pdbx_seq_one_letter_code
_entity_poly.pdbx_strand_id
1 'polypeptide(L)'
;MPALVRYEQARTALAECARIDEASEIRDKASALAAYARQRDDRDLEVWVREIHLRACVRIGELSRELERADHGGSGGGSKFPAVGTSKAQALADAGISTSTAHRYEELAGGREEQAQAAGRAAMEAYFAQSRADGAPPTMTGLRGAVRDAVHATLGPPPPRTKRTSPPPEPPKVTPIGADWADWTAAVLTVATLPTDFASLAGRSPRALLADLRGEAREALQRLPLWINALENEHDHTA
;
A
#
# COMPACT_ATOMS: atom_id res chain seq x y z
N MET A 1 -8.11 -44.70 23.44
CA MET A 1 -6.86 -43.92 23.63
C MET A 1 -5.97 -43.86 22.37
N PRO A 2 -5.55 -44.97 21.72
CA PRO A 2 -4.60 -44.89 20.59
C PRO A 2 -5.17 -44.27 19.31
N ALA A 3 -6.47 -44.39 19.06
CA ALA A 3 -7.11 -43.82 17.87
C ALA A 3 -7.21 -42.28 17.91
N LEU A 4 -7.46 -41.70 19.09
CA LEU A 4 -7.45 -40.25 19.29
C LEU A 4 -6.05 -39.67 19.07
N VAL A 5 -4.99 -40.37 19.52
CA VAL A 5 -3.60 -39.94 19.28
C VAL A 5 -3.28 -39.90 17.79
N ARG A 6 -3.69 -40.92 17.02
CA ARG A 6 -3.47 -40.95 15.56
C ARG A 6 -4.27 -39.88 14.82
N TYR A 7 -5.48 -39.59 15.29
CA TYR A 7 -6.31 -38.52 14.74
C TYR A 7 -5.67 -37.15 14.96
N GLU A 8 -5.19 -36.86 16.18
CA GLU A 8 -4.48 -35.61 16.47
C GLU A 8 -3.18 -35.48 15.65
N GLN A 9 -2.42 -36.57 15.51
CA GLN A 9 -1.23 -36.60 14.64
C GLN A 9 -1.57 -36.28 13.18
N ALA A 10 -2.67 -36.83 12.65
CA ALA A 10 -3.12 -36.54 11.29
C ALA A 10 -3.53 -35.07 11.12
N ARG A 11 -4.16 -34.47 12.15
CA ARG A 11 -4.48 -33.03 12.16
C ARG A 11 -3.23 -32.16 12.18
N THR A 12 -2.25 -32.49 13.01
CA THR A 12 -0.97 -31.77 13.06
C THR A 12 -0.22 -31.88 11.74
N ALA A 13 -0.12 -33.09 11.17
CA ALA A 13 0.54 -33.29 9.88
C ALA A 13 -0.12 -32.47 8.75
N LEU A 14 -1.45 -32.39 8.73
CA LEU A 14 -2.18 -31.54 7.77
C LEU A 14 -1.89 -30.05 7.93
N ALA A 15 -1.76 -29.57 9.16
CA ALA A 15 -1.41 -28.18 9.44
C ALA A 15 0.02 -27.83 8.99
N GLU A 16 0.92 -28.82 9.04
CA GLU A 16 2.32 -28.68 8.65
C GLU A 16 2.56 -28.78 7.13
N CYS A 17 1.61 -29.32 6.36
CA CYS A 17 1.72 -29.40 4.90
C CYS A 17 1.96 -28.02 4.29
N ALA A 18 3.07 -27.86 3.59
CA ALA A 18 3.45 -26.61 2.92
C ALA A 18 3.22 -26.67 1.40
N ARG A 19 2.98 -27.88 0.86
CA ARG A 19 2.78 -28.11 -0.57
C ARG A 19 1.48 -28.86 -0.85
N ILE A 20 0.90 -28.62 -2.04
CA ILE A 20 -0.38 -29.21 -2.45
C ILE A 20 -0.29 -30.73 -2.57
N ASP A 21 0.82 -31.25 -3.08
CA ASP A 21 1.07 -32.69 -3.22
C ASP A 21 1.03 -33.40 -1.86
N GLU A 22 1.67 -32.84 -0.84
CA GLU A 22 1.66 -33.39 0.54
C GLU A 22 0.23 -33.50 1.10
N ALA A 23 -0.57 -32.43 0.96
CA ALA A 23 -1.96 -32.43 1.40
C ALA A 23 -2.83 -33.38 0.56
N SER A 24 -2.52 -33.53 -0.74
CA SER A 24 -3.21 -34.47 -1.64
C SER A 24 -2.97 -35.93 -1.27
N GLU A 25 -1.74 -36.28 -0.84
CA GLU A 25 -1.45 -37.63 -0.38
C GLU A 25 -2.26 -38.00 0.87
N ILE A 26 -2.40 -37.07 1.82
CA ILE A 26 -3.18 -37.30 3.04
C ILE A 26 -4.66 -37.43 2.69
N ARG A 27 -5.18 -36.60 1.78
CA ARG A 27 -6.54 -36.71 1.25
C ARG A 27 -6.78 -38.11 0.68
N ASP A 28 -5.89 -38.60 -0.18
CA ASP A 28 -6.08 -39.87 -0.87
C ASP A 28 -5.98 -41.06 0.10
N LYS A 29 -5.04 -41.02 1.05
CA LYS A 29 -4.94 -41.99 2.15
C LYS A 29 -6.22 -42.01 3.00
N ALA A 30 -6.75 -40.83 3.35
CA ALA A 30 -7.98 -40.71 4.13
C ALA A 30 -9.21 -41.23 3.36
N SER A 31 -9.29 -40.99 2.05
CA SER A 31 -10.34 -41.54 1.18
C SER A 31 -10.32 -43.06 1.14
N ALA A 32 -9.13 -43.66 0.96
CA ALA A 32 -8.95 -45.11 0.96
C ALA A 32 -9.35 -45.73 2.32
N LEU A 33 -8.93 -45.10 3.42
CA LEU A 33 -9.29 -45.54 4.78
C LEU A 33 -10.79 -45.40 5.06
N ALA A 34 -11.46 -44.35 4.55
CA ALA A 34 -12.90 -44.20 4.69
C ALA A 34 -13.67 -45.29 3.93
N ALA A 35 -13.20 -45.65 2.72
CA ALA A 35 -13.77 -46.77 1.97
C ALA A 35 -13.60 -48.11 2.71
N TYR A 36 -12.43 -48.33 3.30
CA TYR A 36 -12.14 -49.51 4.12
C TYR A 36 -13.01 -49.56 5.39
N ALA A 37 -13.14 -48.44 6.12
CA ALA A 37 -13.99 -48.34 7.31
C ALA A 37 -15.45 -48.68 6.97
N ARG A 38 -15.94 -48.18 5.82
CA ARG A 38 -17.28 -48.52 5.32
C ARG A 38 -17.44 -50.00 5.01
N GLN A 39 -16.44 -50.64 4.38
CA GLN A 39 -16.48 -52.08 4.10
C GLN A 39 -16.52 -52.93 5.38
N ARG A 40 -15.97 -52.40 6.49
CA ARG A 40 -15.98 -53.06 7.80
C ARG A 40 -17.12 -52.65 8.72
N ASP A 41 -18.01 -51.78 8.27
CA ASP A 41 -19.08 -51.18 9.08
C ASP A 41 -18.56 -50.48 10.37
N ASP A 42 -17.32 -49.95 10.31
CA ASP A 42 -16.72 -49.19 11.41
C ASP A 42 -17.08 -47.71 11.27
N ARG A 43 -18.20 -47.33 11.90
CA ARG A 43 -18.78 -45.99 11.75
C ARG A 43 -17.94 -44.89 12.40
N ASP A 44 -17.34 -45.16 13.54
CA ASP A 44 -16.53 -44.17 14.28
C ASP A 44 -15.25 -43.85 13.50
N LEU A 45 -14.57 -44.89 12.99
CA LEU A 45 -13.41 -44.70 12.13
C LEU A 45 -13.80 -43.93 10.87
N GLU A 46 -14.90 -44.31 10.21
CA GLU A 46 -15.37 -43.64 8.99
C GLU A 46 -15.60 -42.14 9.20
N VAL A 47 -16.18 -41.73 10.34
CA VAL A 47 -16.38 -40.32 10.68
C VAL A 47 -15.04 -39.59 10.79
N TRP A 48 -14.09 -40.15 11.54
CA TRP A 48 -12.78 -39.51 11.74
C TRP A 48 -11.99 -39.35 10.44
N VAL A 49 -11.89 -40.40 9.61
CA VAL A 49 -11.12 -40.29 8.35
C VAL A 49 -11.80 -39.41 7.31
N ARG A 50 -13.14 -39.36 7.28
CA ARG A 50 -13.86 -38.39 6.43
C ARG A 50 -13.60 -36.95 6.87
N GLU A 51 -13.50 -36.70 8.17
CA GLU A 51 -13.14 -35.37 8.68
C GLU A 51 -11.72 -34.98 8.24
N ILE A 52 -10.75 -35.88 8.38
CA ILE A 52 -9.36 -35.67 7.91
C ILE A 52 -9.34 -35.41 6.40
N HIS A 53 -10.11 -36.16 5.61
CA HIS A 53 -10.24 -35.92 4.17
C HIS A 53 -10.75 -34.51 3.87
N LEU A 54 -11.81 -34.05 4.55
CA LEU A 54 -12.35 -32.70 4.34
C LEU A 54 -11.36 -31.60 4.77
N ARG A 55 -10.64 -31.80 5.87
CA ARG A 55 -9.58 -30.89 6.31
C ARG A 55 -8.45 -30.81 5.27
N ALA A 56 -8.07 -31.94 4.67
CA ALA A 56 -7.09 -31.96 3.58
C ALA A 56 -7.57 -31.18 2.35
N CYS A 57 -8.85 -31.30 1.97
CA CYS A 57 -9.44 -30.50 0.89
C CYS A 57 -9.37 -28.99 1.19
N VAL A 58 -9.70 -28.56 2.41
CA VAL A 58 -9.60 -27.15 2.82
C VAL A 58 -8.15 -26.66 2.73
N ARG A 59 -7.19 -27.45 3.26
CA ARG A 59 -5.77 -27.12 3.21
C ARG A 59 -5.24 -26.98 1.77
N ILE A 60 -5.67 -27.85 0.87
CA ILE A 60 -5.35 -27.74 -0.56
C ILE A 60 -5.88 -26.41 -1.13
N GLY A 61 -7.10 -26.01 -0.77
CA GLY A 61 -7.69 -24.75 -1.18
C GLY A 61 -6.91 -23.53 -0.68
N GLU A 62 -6.44 -23.54 0.56
CA GLU A 62 -5.56 -22.50 1.12
C GLU A 62 -4.26 -22.37 0.32
N LEU A 63 -3.55 -23.49 0.12
CA LEU A 63 -2.28 -23.52 -0.61
C LEU A 63 -2.45 -23.11 -2.09
N SER A 64 -3.56 -23.49 -2.71
CA SER A 64 -3.90 -23.10 -4.09
C SER A 64 -4.07 -21.58 -4.23
N ARG A 65 -4.71 -20.92 -3.25
CA ARG A 65 -4.86 -19.45 -3.21
C ARG A 65 -3.53 -18.75 -2.94
N GLU A 66 -2.67 -19.33 -2.12
CA GLU A 66 -1.33 -18.79 -1.84
C GLU A 66 -0.45 -18.79 -3.11
N LEU A 67 -0.44 -19.90 -3.85
CA LEU A 67 0.26 -20.02 -5.13
C LEU A 67 -0.28 -19.04 -6.18
N GLU A 68 -1.60 -18.90 -6.28
CA GLU A 68 -2.22 -17.93 -7.17
C GLU A 68 -1.70 -16.51 -6.90
N ARG A 69 -1.56 -16.13 -5.64
CA ARG A 69 -1.05 -14.81 -5.26
C ARG A 69 0.44 -14.65 -5.56
N ALA A 70 1.22 -15.72 -5.44
CA ALA A 70 2.64 -15.73 -5.79
C ALA A 70 2.84 -15.56 -7.31
N ASP A 71 2.02 -16.24 -8.12
CA ASP A 71 2.01 -16.12 -9.58
C ASP A 71 1.67 -14.68 -10.03
N HIS A 72 0.68 -14.04 -9.39
CA HIS A 72 0.23 -12.69 -9.77
C HIS A 72 1.08 -11.56 -9.18
N GLY A 73 1.94 -11.86 -8.20
CA GLY A 73 2.81 -10.90 -7.52
C GLY A 73 4.13 -10.60 -8.24
N GLY A 74 4.41 -11.28 -9.36
CA GLY A 74 5.70 -11.27 -10.04
C GLY A 74 5.68 -10.69 -11.45
N SER A 75 5.44 -9.39 -11.60
CA SER A 75 5.78 -8.68 -12.85
C SER A 75 6.35 -7.30 -12.51
N GLY A 76 7.53 -7.28 -11.90
CA GLY A 76 8.17 -6.05 -11.47
C GLY A 76 9.42 -6.24 -10.63
N GLY A 77 10.50 -6.70 -11.28
CA GLY A 77 11.87 -6.44 -10.84
C GLY A 77 12.40 -7.28 -9.66
N GLY A 78 13.24 -8.26 -10.00
CA GLY A 78 14.38 -8.67 -9.16
C GLY A 78 14.05 -9.21 -7.77
N SER A 79 13.34 -10.34 -7.68
CA SER A 79 13.45 -11.18 -6.48
C SER A 79 14.63 -12.14 -6.65
N LYS A 80 15.49 -12.21 -5.62
CA LYS A 80 16.62 -13.14 -5.50
C LYS A 80 16.12 -14.56 -5.15
N PHE A 81 15.15 -15.07 -5.89
CA PHE A 81 14.78 -16.49 -5.85
C PHE A 81 15.04 -17.07 -7.23
N PRO A 82 15.72 -18.23 -7.34
CA PRO A 82 15.99 -18.84 -8.63
C PRO A 82 14.66 -19.07 -9.33
N ALA A 83 14.64 -18.86 -10.65
CA ALA A 83 13.51 -19.10 -11.53
C ALA A 83 13.12 -20.59 -11.54
N VAL A 84 12.49 -21.06 -10.47
CA VAL A 84 11.77 -22.35 -10.36
C VAL A 84 10.71 -22.15 -9.29
N GLY A 85 9.51 -21.73 -9.69
CA GLY A 85 8.33 -21.75 -8.84
C GLY A 85 7.20 -22.29 -9.70
N THR A 86 6.84 -23.55 -9.49
CA THR A 86 5.74 -24.22 -10.19
C THR A 86 4.51 -23.33 -10.16
N SER A 87 3.99 -22.96 -11.33
CA SER A 87 2.73 -22.21 -11.43
C SER A 87 1.62 -22.97 -10.70
N LYS A 88 0.57 -22.27 -10.28
CA LYS A 88 -0.64 -22.88 -9.70
C LYS A 88 -1.11 -24.06 -10.55
N ALA A 89 -1.12 -23.89 -11.87
CA ALA A 89 -1.52 -24.92 -12.82
C ALA A 89 -0.61 -26.16 -12.76
N GLN A 90 0.71 -25.97 -12.67
CA GLN A 90 1.66 -27.08 -12.56
C GLN A 90 1.54 -27.80 -11.23
N ALA A 91 1.47 -27.07 -10.11
CA ALA A 91 1.33 -27.66 -8.78
C ALA A 91 0.03 -28.47 -8.63
N LEU A 92 -1.07 -28.00 -9.22
CA LEU A 92 -2.33 -28.74 -9.27
C LEU A 92 -2.24 -29.99 -10.17
N ALA A 93 -1.57 -29.89 -11.31
CA ALA A 93 -1.37 -31.02 -12.22
C ALA A 93 -0.50 -32.11 -11.57
N ASP A 94 0.59 -31.73 -10.90
CA ASP A 94 1.49 -32.64 -10.20
C ASP A 94 0.77 -33.38 -9.04
N ALA A 95 -0.18 -32.71 -8.39
CA ALA A 95 -1.04 -33.30 -7.36
C ALA A 95 -2.29 -34.03 -7.91
N GLY A 96 -2.45 -34.11 -9.24
CA GLY A 96 -3.59 -34.76 -9.88
C GLY A 96 -4.95 -34.08 -9.63
N ILE A 97 -4.95 -32.78 -9.37
CA ILE A 97 -6.16 -32.01 -9.02
C ILE A 97 -6.61 -31.17 -10.21
N SER A 98 -7.85 -31.38 -10.67
CA SER A 98 -8.42 -30.54 -11.73
C SER A 98 -8.64 -29.10 -11.25
N THR A 99 -8.58 -28.13 -12.16
CA THR A 99 -8.87 -26.71 -11.87
C THR A 99 -10.26 -26.51 -11.25
N SER A 100 -11.27 -27.22 -11.75
CA SER A 100 -12.64 -27.21 -11.21
C SER A 100 -12.76 -27.80 -9.80
N THR A 101 -11.88 -28.72 -9.43
CA THR A 101 -11.83 -29.30 -8.09
C THR A 101 -11.08 -28.38 -7.13
N ALA A 102 -9.97 -27.80 -7.59
CA ALA A 102 -9.26 -26.77 -6.85
C ALA A 102 -10.17 -25.59 -6.52
N HIS A 103 -10.95 -25.08 -7.47
CA HIS A 103 -11.90 -23.98 -7.24
C HIS A 103 -12.89 -24.29 -6.10
N ARG A 104 -13.46 -25.50 -6.06
CA ARG A 104 -14.37 -25.91 -4.98
C ARG A 104 -13.66 -25.97 -3.62
N TYR A 105 -12.40 -26.37 -3.59
CA TYR A 105 -11.59 -26.37 -2.37
C TYR A 105 -11.25 -24.96 -1.91
N GLU A 106 -11.00 -24.05 -2.85
CA GLU A 106 -10.78 -22.64 -2.59
C GLU A 106 -12.03 -21.97 -2.00
N GLU A 107 -13.23 -22.32 -2.47
CA GLU A 107 -14.50 -21.88 -1.88
C GLU A 107 -14.64 -22.34 -0.42
N LEU A 108 -14.29 -23.61 -0.13
CA LEU A 108 -14.31 -24.15 1.23
C LEU A 108 -13.31 -23.47 2.17
N ALA A 109 -12.16 -23.01 1.65
CA ALA A 109 -11.17 -22.27 2.42
C ALA A 109 -11.59 -20.81 2.72
N GLY A 110 -12.59 -20.27 2.01
CA GLY A 110 -13.01 -18.87 2.15
C GLY A 110 -12.02 -17.85 1.54
N GLY A 111 -12.40 -16.58 1.48
CA GLY A 111 -11.56 -15.52 0.92
C GLY A 111 -10.48 -15.03 1.90
N ARG A 112 -9.31 -14.61 1.41
CA ARG A 112 -8.23 -14.04 2.27
C ARG A 112 -8.69 -12.85 3.11
N GLU A 113 -9.53 -11.98 2.52
CA GLU A 113 -10.11 -10.84 3.22
C GLU A 113 -11.07 -11.30 4.33
N GLU A 114 -11.89 -12.30 4.06
CA GLU A 114 -12.79 -12.90 5.06
C GLU A 114 -12.02 -13.60 6.18
N GLN A 115 -10.94 -14.32 5.83
CA GLN A 115 -10.03 -14.94 6.79
C GLN A 115 -9.30 -13.88 7.65
N ALA A 116 -8.86 -12.78 7.04
CA ALA A 116 -8.24 -11.66 7.77
C ALA A 116 -9.23 -11.02 8.75
N GLN A 117 -10.46 -10.80 8.30
CA GLN A 117 -11.54 -10.26 9.14
C GLN A 117 -11.92 -11.24 10.25
N ALA A 118 -11.99 -12.54 9.98
CA ALA A 118 -12.26 -13.56 10.97
C ALA A 118 -11.14 -13.64 12.02
N ALA A 119 -9.88 -13.67 11.60
CA ALA A 119 -8.71 -13.66 12.48
C ALA A 119 -8.67 -12.38 13.33
N GLY A 120 -8.94 -11.22 12.73
CA GLY A 120 -9.00 -9.95 13.45
C GLY A 120 -10.13 -9.90 14.49
N ARG A 121 -11.31 -10.42 14.17
CA ARG A 121 -12.43 -10.53 15.12
C ARG A 121 -12.09 -11.48 16.28
N ALA A 122 -11.55 -12.65 16.00
CA ALA A 122 -11.15 -13.61 17.04
C ALA A 122 -10.05 -13.05 17.96
N ALA A 123 -9.04 -12.38 17.39
CA ALA A 123 -7.98 -11.74 18.15
C ALA A 123 -8.47 -10.58 19.02
N MET A 124 -9.43 -9.79 18.52
CA MET A 124 -10.10 -8.75 19.28
C MET A 124 -10.84 -9.33 20.50
N GLU A 125 -11.62 -10.39 20.30
CA GLU A 125 -12.32 -11.07 21.40
C GLU A 125 -11.36 -11.64 22.44
N ALA A 126 -10.27 -12.29 22.01
CA ALA A 126 -9.24 -12.81 22.89
C ALA A 126 -8.54 -11.69 23.68
N TYR A 127 -8.19 -10.57 23.04
CA TYR A 127 -7.58 -9.42 23.69
C TYR A 127 -8.49 -8.80 24.76
N PHE A 128 -9.79 -8.68 24.49
CA PHE A 128 -10.75 -8.18 25.46
C PHE A 128 -11.03 -9.17 26.59
N ALA A 129 -10.97 -10.48 26.32
CA ALA A 129 -11.01 -11.49 27.38
C ALA A 129 -9.79 -11.37 28.31
N GLN A 130 -8.59 -11.21 27.74
CA GLN A 130 -7.35 -11.03 28.49
C GLN A 130 -7.37 -9.74 29.33
N SER A 131 -7.79 -8.62 28.73
CA SER A 131 -7.89 -7.33 29.44
C SER A 131 -8.85 -7.39 30.64
N ARG A 132 -9.96 -8.14 30.52
CA ARG A 132 -10.90 -8.40 31.63
C ARG A 132 -10.27 -9.26 32.72
N ALA A 133 -9.50 -10.28 32.36
CA ALA A 133 -8.80 -11.14 33.31
C ALA A 133 -7.73 -10.38 34.09
N ASP A 134 -7.01 -9.48 33.42
CA ASP A 134 -5.90 -8.72 34.01
C ASP A 134 -6.35 -7.44 34.76
N GLY A 135 -7.63 -7.05 34.63
CA GLY A 135 -8.18 -5.83 35.22
C GLY A 135 -7.60 -4.54 34.63
N ALA A 136 -6.87 -4.63 33.51
CA ALA A 136 -6.25 -3.51 32.82
C ALA A 136 -7.14 -3.00 31.68
N PRO A 137 -7.29 -1.68 31.49
CA PRO A 137 -8.11 -1.15 30.40
C PRO A 137 -7.48 -1.47 29.03
N PRO A 138 -8.27 -1.94 28.05
CA PRO A 138 -7.78 -2.21 26.71
C PRO A 138 -7.31 -0.92 26.03
N THR A 139 -6.21 -1.00 25.27
CA THR A 139 -5.65 0.15 24.53
C THR A 139 -5.70 -0.10 23.03
N MET A 140 -5.81 0.98 22.25
CA MET A 140 -5.79 0.90 20.79
C MET A 140 -4.47 0.34 20.24
N THR A 141 -3.34 0.67 20.88
CA THR A 141 -2.03 0.14 20.51
C THR A 141 -1.96 -1.37 20.75
N GLY A 142 -2.45 -1.85 21.90
CA GLY A 142 -2.49 -3.28 22.22
C GLY A 142 -3.41 -4.07 21.29
N LEU A 143 -4.62 -3.57 21.05
CA LEU A 143 -5.57 -4.20 20.14
C LEU A 143 -5.03 -4.28 18.69
N ARG A 144 -4.42 -3.19 18.19
CA ARG A 144 -3.80 -3.19 16.85
C ARG A 144 -2.65 -4.19 16.75
N GLY A 145 -1.85 -4.33 17.82
CA GLY A 145 -0.81 -5.36 17.91
C GLY A 145 -1.41 -6.76 17.83
N ALA A 146 -2.36 -7.08 18.70
CA ALA A 146 -3.00 -8.40 18.75
C ALA A 146 -3.67 -8.79 17.42
N VAL A 147 -4.41 -7.87 16.79
CA VAL A 147 -5.05 -8.10 15.49
C VAL A 147 -4.01 -8.29 14.39
N ARG A 148 -2.99 -7.44 14.33
CA ARG A 148 -1.91 -7.57 13.34
C ARG A 148 -1.20 -8.91 13.50
N ASP A 149 -0.82 -9.27 14.71
CA ASP A 149 -0.04 -10.47 14.99
C ASP A 149 -0.87 -11.74 14.68
N ALA A 150 -2.18 -11.74 14.98
CA ALA A 150 -3.09 -12.82 14.60
C ALA A 150 -3.28 -12.92 13.08
N VAL A 151 -3.50 -11.80 12.39
CA VAL A 151 -3.61 -11.78 10.92
C VAL A 151 -2.29 -12.25 10.27
N HIS A 152 -1.14 -11.85 10.82
CA HIS A 152 0.17 -12.35 10.40
C HIS A 152 0.34 -13.85 10.65
N ALA A 153 -0.15 -14.36 11.78
CA ALA A 153 -0.10 -15.79 12.09
C ALA A 153 -0.99 -16.61 11.14
N THR A 154 -2.16 -16.08 10.75
CA THR A 154 -3.10 -16.77 9.85
C THR A 154 -2.70 -16.67 8.38
N LEU A 155 -2.20 -15.51 7.92
CA LEU A 155 -2.04 -15.21 6.49
C LEU A 155 -0.59 -14.95 6.07
N GLY A 156 0.36 -15.05 7.00
CA GLY A 156 1.76 -14.68 6.80
C GLY A 156 1.99 -13.16 6.78
N PRO A 157 3.26 -12.71 6.67
CA PRO A 157 3.57 -11.31 6.54
C PRO A 157 2.89 -10.69 5.31
N PRO A 158 2.39 -9.44 5.41
CA PRO A 158 1.78 -8.77 4.28
C PRO A 158 2.80 -8.70 3.14
N PRO A 159 2.36 -8.84 1.87
CA PRO A 159 3.26 -8.68 0.75
C PRO A 159 3.99 -7.33 0.91
N PRO A 160 5.32 -7.28 0.66
CA PRO A 160 6.04 -6.02 0.75
C PRO A 160 5.32 -5.03 -0.14
N ARG A 161 4.88 -3.90 0.44
CA ARG A 161 4.32 -2.82 -0.38
C ARG A 161 5.42 -2.47 -1.36
N THR A 162 5.23 -2.79 -2.63
CA THR A 162 6.01 -2.14 -3.69
C THR A 162 5.87 -0.67 -3.38
N LYS A 163 6.99 0.01 -3.11
CA LYS A 163 6.99 1.46 -3.14
C LYS A 163 6.40 1.78 -4.49
N ARG A 164 5.14 2.25 -4.56
CA ARG A 164 4.66 2.90 -5.77
C ARG A 164 5.74 3.92 -6.03
N THR A 165 6.51 3.73 -7.11
CA THR A 165 7.29 4.81 -7.66
C THR A 165 6.30 5.95 -7.70
N SER A 166 6.58 7.01 -6.94
CA SER A 166 5.75 8.20 -7.01
C SER A 166 5.53 8.44 -8.50
N PRO A 167 4.28 8.68 -8.96
CA PRO A 167 4.09 9.16 -10.32
C PRO A 167 5.17 10.21 -10.56
N PRO A 168 5.88 10.19 -11.72
CA PRO A 168 6.83 11.26 -12.03
C PRO A 168 6.13 12.56 -11.64
N PRO A 169 6.79 13.42 -10.85
CA PRO A 169 6.12 14.53 -10.17
C PRO A 169 5.17 15.15 -11.18
N GLU A 170 3.87 15.18 -10.85
CA GLU A 170 2.90 15.84 -11.72
C GLU A 170 3.56 17.15 -12.15
N PRO A 171 3.65 17.46 -13.45
CA PRO A 171 4.18 18.75 -13.87
C PRO A 171 3.47 19.76 -12.98
N PRO A 172 4.23 20.64 -12.30
CA PRO A 172 3.67 21.49 -11.25
C PRO A 172 2.37 22.04 -11.79
N LYS A 173 1.25 21.89 -11.06
CA LYS A 173 -0.02 22.48 -11.50
C LYS A 173 0.27 23.94 -11.78
N VAL A 174 0.44 24.27 -13.06
CA VAL A 174 0.63 25.63 -13.51
C VAL A 174 -0.78 26.18 -13.40
N THR A 175 -1.11 26.67 -12.21
CA THR A 175 -2.16 27.67 -12.10
C THR A 175 -1.84 28.70 -13.17
N PRO A 176 -2.74 28.95 -14.14
CA PRO A 176 -2.48 29.97 -15.14
C PRO A 176 -2.07 31.22 -14.40
N ILE A 177 -0.85 31.65 -14.70
CA ILE A 177 -0.21 32.78 -14.06
C ILE A 177 -1.20 33.95 -14.18
N GLY A 178 -1.74 34.39 -13.03
CA GLY A 178 -2.67 35.51 -12.98
C GLY A 178 -2.03 36.77 -13.56
N ALA A 179 -2.87 37.72 -14.00
CA ALA A 179 -2.47 38.98 -14.62
C ALA A 179 -1.35 39.73 -13.86
N ASP A 180 -1.22 39.50 -12.55
CA ASP A 180 -0.21 40.04 -11.65
C ASP A 180 1.26 39.79 -12.08
N TRP A 181 1.54 38.78 -12.90
CA TRP A 181 2.90 38.51 -13.43
C TRP A 181 3.21 39.24 -14.73
N ALA A 182 2.19 39.67 -15.49
CA ALA A 182 2.39 40.54 -16.64
C ALA A 182 2.96 41.90 -16.20
N ASP A 183 2.63 42.33 -14.98
CA ASP A 183 3.19 43.53 -14.38
C ASP A 183 4.67 43.38 -14.01
N TRP A 184 5.13 42.19 -13.64
CA TRP A 184 6.53 42.00 -13.25
C TRP A 184 7.48 42.01 -14.45
N THR A 185 7.12 41.37 -15.56
CA THR A 185 7.93 41.42 -16.79
C THR A 185 7.92 42.82 -17.42
N ALA A 186 6.78 43.52 -17.39
CA ALA A 186 6.70 44.92 -17.80
C ALA A 186 7.56 45.83 -16.92
N ALA A 187 7.55 45.64 -15.60
CA ALA A 187 8.38 46.40 -14.67
C ALA A 187 9.88 46.14 -14.90
N VAL A 188 10.30 44.89 -15.09
CA VAL A 188 11.70 44.55 -15.38
C VAL A 188 12.17 45.15 -16.70
N LEU A 189 11.34 45.08 -17.75
CA LEU A 189 11.66 45.70 -19.04
C LEU A 189 11.74 47.22 -18.95
N THR A 190 10.87 47.85 -18.16
CA THR A 190 10.87 49.30 -17.94
C THR A 190 12.13 49.73 -17.18
N VAL A 191 12.50 49.00 -16.12
CA VAL A 191 13.75 49.22 -15.38
C VAL A 191 14.97 49.06 -16.30
N ALA A 192 14.99 48.06 -17.19
CA ALA A 192 16.09 47.85 -18.13
C ALA A 192 16.24 48.97 -19.18
N THR A 193 15.18 49.75 -19.45
CA THR A 193 15.22 50.89 -20.37
C THR A 193 15.57 52.23 -19.70
N LEU A 194 15.69 52.26 -18.37
CA LEU A 194 16.12 53.46 -17.67
C LEU A 194 17.58 53.76 -18.03
N PRO A 195 17.93 55.03 -18.30
CA PRO A 195 19.30 55.45 -18.60
C PRO A 195 20.11 55.52 -17.30
N THR A 196 20.24 54.38 -16.62
CA THR A 196 20.85 54.25 -15.30
C THR A 196 21.83 53.08 -15.31
N ASP A 197 23.07 53.33 -14.91
CA ASP A 197 24.07 52.27 -14.77
C ASP A 197 23.83 51.48 -13.47
N PHE A 198 23.08 50.39 -13.59
CA PHE A 198 22.76 49.50 -12.47
C PHE A 198 23.98 48.82 -11.85
N ALA A 199 25.07 48.63 -12.61
CA ALA A 199 26.31 48.07 -12.08
C ALA A 199 26.99 49.06 -11.12
N SER A 200 26.92 50.36 -11.42
CA SER A 200 27.40 51.42 -10.51
C SER A 200 26.56 51.53 -9.24
N LEU A 201 25.25 51.24 -9.30
CA LEU A 201 24.34 51.23 -8.14
C LEU A 201 24.65 50.07 -7.18
N ALA A 202 24.93 48.88 -7.72
CA ALA A 202 25.21 47.68 -6.93
C ALA A 202 26.50 47.80 -6.09
N GLY A 203 27.44 48.68 -6.49
CA GLY A 203 28.66 48.97 -5.75
C GLY A 203 28.51 49.98 -4.61
N ARG A 204 27.36 50.68 -4.49
CA ARG A 204 27.13 51.68 -3.43
C ARG A 204 26.58 51.00 -2.18
N SER A 205 27.11 51.38 -1.01
CA SER A 205 26.57 50.86 0.26
C SER A 205 25.07 51.18 0.39
N PRO A 206 24.23 50.29 0.96
CA PRO A 206 22.78 50.48 1.00
C PRO A 206 22.34 51.79 1.66
N ARG A 207 23.11 52.29 2.63
CA ARG A 207 22.84 53.58 3.29
C ARG A 207 23.14 54.79 2.40
N ALA A 208 24.20 54.74 1.61
CA ALA A 208 24.53 55.81 0.66
C ALA A 208 23.49 55.85 -0.47
N LEU A 209 23.09 54.68 -0.98
CA LEU A 209 22.05 54.57 -1.99
C LEU A 209 20.72 55.17 -1.53
N LEU A 210 20.28 54.84 -0.30
CA LEU A 210 19.05 55.38 0.27
C LEU A 210 19.12 56.90 0.50
N ALA A 211 20.30 57.44 0.80
CA ALA A 211 20.48 58.88 0.96
C ALA A 211 20.40 59.61 -0.40
N ASP A 212 21.06 59.07 -1.42
CA ASP A 212 21.07 59.59 -2.79
C ASP A 212 19.65 59.57 -3.39
N LEU A 213 18.97 58.41 -3.34
CA LEU A 213 17.60 58.26 -3.84
C LEU A 213 16.60 59.19 -3.13
N ARG A 214 16.78 59.42 -1.82
CA ARG A 214 15.94 60.35 -1.07
C ARG A 214 16.25 61.81 -1.41
N GLY A 215 17.46 62.12 -1.86
CA GLY A 215 17.85 63.41 -2.43
C GLY A 215 17.17 63.64 -3.78
N GLU A 216 17.33 62.70 -4.70
CA GLU A 216 16.72 62.73 -6.04
C GLU A 216 15.19 62.85 -5.97
N ALA A 217 14.54 62.11 -5.07
CA ALA A 217 13.10 62.20 -4.87
C ALA A 217 12.64 63.59 -4.39
N ARG A 218 13.43 64.26 -3.53
CA ARG A 218 13.12 65.63 -3.07
C ARG A 218 13.32 66.66 -4.17
N GLU A 219 14.34 66.48 -4.99
CA GLU A 219 14.60 67.37 -6.12
C GLU A 219 13.53 67.22 -7.22
N ALA A 220 13.10 65.99 -7.50
CA ALA A 220 11.96 65.72 -8.37
C ALA A 220 10.68 66.39 -7.84
N LEU A 221 10.45 66.35 -6.53
CA LEU A 221 9.30 66.99 -5.89
C LEU A 221 9.33 68.53 -6.01
N GLN A 222 10.53 69.13 -6.01
CA GLN A 222 10.69 70.58 -6.27
C GLN A 222 10.49 70.95 -7.74
N ARG A 223 10.76 70.02 -8.67
CA ARG A 223 10.60 70.23 -10.13
C ARG A 223 9.18 69.95 -10.63
N LEU A 224 8.39 69.17 -9.90
CA LEU A 224 6.99 68.86 -10.25
C LEU A 224 6.12 70.10 -10.55
N PRO A 225 6.14 71.18 -9.75
CA PRO A 225 5.36 72.38 -10.05
C PRO A 225 5.78 73.08 -11.35
N LEU A 226 7.05 72.99 -11.74
CA LEU A 226 7.56 73.57 -12.99
C LEU A 226 7.10 72.73 -14.19
N TRP A 227 7.08 71.40 -14.06
CA TRP A 227 6.58 70.51 -15.09
C TRP A 227 5.06 70.61 -15.26
N ILE A 228 4.31 70.74 -14.16
CA ILE A 228 2.86 70.98 -14.21
C ILE A 228 2.57 72.29 -14.95
N ASN A 229 3.25 73.39 -14.58
CA ASN A 229 3.12 74.66 -15.29
C ASN A 229 3.53 74.57 -16.77
N ALA A 230 4.59 73.83 -17.11
CA ALA A 230 5.02 73.68 -18.51
C ALA A 230 3.97 72.93 -19.36
N LEU A 231 3.36 71.89 -18.80
CA LEU A 231 2.34 71.08 -19.46
C LEU A 231 0.99 71.80 -19.59
N GLU A 232 0.64 72.63 -18.60
CA GLU A 232 -0.55 73.50 -18.66
C GLU A 232 -0.36 74.60 -19.71
N ASN A 233 0.83 75.23 -19.78
CA ASN A 233 1.12 76.26 -20.79
C ASN A 233 1.23 75.71 -22.23
N GLU A 234 1.68 74.46 -22.43
CA GLU A 234 1.67 73.81 -23.76
C GLU A 234 0.25 73.58 -24.29
N HIS A 235 -0.71 73.27 -23.41
CA HIS A 235 -2.12 73.11 -23.80
C HIS A 235 -2.76 74.45 -24.20
N ASP A 236 -2.38 75.55 -23.55
CA ASP A 236 -2.92 76.88 -23.88
C ASP A 236 -2.37 77.45 -25.21
N HIS A 237 -1.26 76.93 -25.75
CA HIS A 237 -0.70 77.34 -27.05
C HIS A 237 -1.20 76.51 -28.22
N THR A 238 -2.04 75.50 -27.97
CA THR A 238 -2.60 74.59 -28.99
C THR A 238 -4.13 74.67 -29.14
N ALA A 239 -4.75 75.70 -28.56
CA ALA A 239 -6.15 76.10 -28.79
C ALA A 239 -6.23 77.39 -29.64
#